data_AF-A0AAV0GUV6-F1
#
_entry.id   AF-A0AAV0GUV6-F1
#
_cell.length_a   1.000
_cell.length_b   1.000
_cell.length_c   1.000
_cell.angle_alpha   90.00
_cell.angle_beta   90.00
_cell.angle_gamma   90.00
#
_symmetry.space_group_name_H-M   'P 1'
#
loop_
_entity.id
_entity.type
_entity.pdbx_description
1 polymer ?
#
loop_
_entity_poly.entity_id
_entity_poly.type
_entity_poly.pdbx_seq_one_letter_code
_entity_poly.pdbx_strand_id
1 'polypeptide(L)'
;MKQHSVRPNLKHYACLVDVLGRSGSLLEAEELVLSMPICPDGGIWGALLGACKIHDDFITGIRIAKQAIKTDPKNDGYYIVLSDMYSSIGKWKESERAREMMKEQGIEKTTGWSFV
;
A
#
# COMPACT_ATOMS: atom_id res chain seq x y z
N MET A 1 -8.10 -24.91 6.50
CA MET A 1 -6.86 -25.44 5.90
C MET A 1 -5.85 -25.75 6.99
N LYS A 2 -5.00 -26.75 6.73
CA LYS A 2 -4.33 -27.63 7.69
C LYS A 2 -3.47 -26.95 8.77
N GLN A 3 -3.60 -27.49 9.99
CA GLN A 3 -2.64 -27.40 11.09
C GLN A 3 -1.24 -27.80 10.61
N HIS A 4 -0.37 -26.81 10.42
CA HIS A 4 1.06 -26.97 10.61
C HIS A 4 1.41 -25.98 11.72
N SER A 5 2.18 -26.42 12.72
CA SER A 5 2.52 -25.68 13.95
C SER A 5 3.49 -24.51 13.69
N VAL A 6 3.35 -23.80 12.58
CA VAL A 6 4.14 -22.63 12.22
C VAL A 6 3.27 -21.41 12.40
N ARG A 7 3.60 -20.57 13.40
CA ARG A 7 2.97 -19.27 13.54
C ARG A 7 3.39 -18.40 12.34
N PRO A 8 2.45 -17.93 11.51
CA PRO A 8 2.77 -17.02 10.43
C PRO A 8 3.47 -15.77 10.99
N ASN A 9 4.46 -15.29 10.25
CA ASN A 9 5.20 -14.08 10.59
C ASN A 9 5.07 -13.12 9.40
N LEU A 10 5.58 -11.89 9.53
CA LEU A 10 5.49 -10.88 8.46
C LEU A 10 5.99 -11.40 7.10
N LYS A 11 7.05 -12.22 7.06
CA LYS A 11 7.58 -12.77 5.81
C LYS A 11 6.60 -13.73 5.14
N HIS A 12 5.92 -14.56 5.91
CA HIS A 12 4.89 -15.47 5.39
C HIS A 12 3.72 -14.67 4.78
N TYR A 13 3.26 -13.62 5.47
CA TYR A 13 2.20 -12.74 4.95
C TYR A 13 2.64 -11.96 3.72
N ALA A 14 3.85 -11.40 3.72
CA ALA A 14 4.40 -10.69 2.56
C ALA A 14 4.46 -11.60 1.31
N CYS A 15 4.85 -12.87 1.49
CA CYS A 15 4.84 -13.85 0.41
C CYS A 15 3.42 -14.11 -0.12
N LEU A 16 2.45 -14.31 0.77
CA LEU A 16 1.05 -14.53 0.36
C LEU A 16 0.46 -13.31 -0.35
N VAL A 17 0.75 -12.11 0.14
CA VAL A 17 0.31 -10.85 -0.48
C VAL A 17 0.95 -10.65 -1.86
N ASP A 18 2.23 -10.96 -2.02
CA ASP A 18 2.90 -10.91 -3.33
C ASP A 18 2.29 -11.92 -4.32
N VAL A 19 1.98 -13.15 -3.88
CA VAL A 19 1.32 -14.16 -4.71
C VAL A 19 -0.08 -13.70 -5.14
N LEU A 20 -0.92 -13.27 -4.20
CA LEU A 20 -2.28 -12.80 -4.49
C LEU A 20 -2.27 -11.52 -5.32
N GLY A 21 -1.33 -10.61 -5.05
CA GLY A 21 -1.14 -9.38 -5.79
C GLY A 21 -0.82 -9.66 -7.26
N ARG A 22 0.12 -10.57 -7.54
CA ARG A 22 0.50 -10.94 -8.91
C ARG A 22 -0.56 -11.74 -9.65
N SER A 23 -1.44 -12.45 -8.94
CA SER A 23 -2.57 -13.15 -9.56
C SER A 23 -3.75 -12.22 -9.88
N GLY A 24 -3.69 -10.94 -9.50
CA GLY A 24 -4.80 -10.00 -9.62
C GLY A 24 -5.89 -10.19 -8.56
N SER A 25 -5.67 -11.04 -7.55
CA SER A 25 -6.60 -11.31 -6.45
C SER A 25 -6.50 -10.22 -5.38
N LEU A 26 -6.67 -8.94 -5.77
CA LEU A 26 -6.38 -7.79 -4.92
C LEU A 26 -7.30 -7.65 -3.71
N LEU A 27 -8.58 -8.02 -3.85
CA LEU A 27 -9.54 -8.01 -2.74
C LEU A 27 -9.18 -9.06 -1.68
N GLU A 28 -8.79 -10.26 -2.11
CA GLU A 28 -8.33 -11.33 -1.21
C GLU A 28 -7.01 -10.93 -0.53
N ALA A 29 -6.11 -10.28 -1.26
CA ALA A 29 -4.86 -9.76 -0.71
C ALA A 29 -5.12 -8.67 0.36
N GLU A 30 -6.08 -7.77 0.12
CA GLU A 30 -6.50 -6.76 1.11
C GLU A 30 -7.14 -7.42 2.35
N GLU A 31 -8.06 -8.37 2.16
CA GLU A 31 -8.68 -9.09 3.28
C GLU A 31 -7.65 -9.86 4.11
N LEU A 32 -6.67 -10.49 3.45
CA LEU A 32 -5.56 -11.14 4.12
C LEU A 32 -4.78 -10.15 5.00
N VAL A 33 -4.42 -8.98 4.47
CA VAL A 33 -3.68 -7.95 5.22
C VAL A 33 -4.49 -7.42 6.40
N LEU A 34 -5.79 -7.20 6.23
CA LEU A 34 -6.68 -6.70 7.29
C LEU A 34 -6.95 -7.75 8.39
N SER A 35 -6.90 -9.03 8.06
CA SER A 35 -7.09 -10.14 9.00
C SER A 35 -5.81 -10.56 9.73
N MET A 36 -4.67 -9.92 9.42
CA MET A 36 -3.40 -10.25 10.07
C MET A 36 -3.46 -9.95 11.57
N PRO A 37 -2.98 -10.87 12.44
CA PRO A 37 -2.83 -10.60 13.86
C PRO A 37 -1.60 -9.72 14.17
N ILE A 38 -0.84 -9.31 13.15
CA ILE A 38 0.39 -8.54 13.23
C ILE A 38 0.23 -7.31 12.36
N CYS A 39 0.70 -6.15 12.82
CA CYS A 39 0.66 -4.91 12.05
C CYS A 39 1.46 -5.07 10.75
N PRO A 40 0.87 -4.80 9.56
CA PRO A 40 1.58 -4.88 8.30
C PRO A 40 2.68 -3.82 8.23
N ASP A 41 3.85 -4.21 7.72
CA ASP A 41 4.96 -3.29 7.49
C ASP A 41 4.86 -2.62 6.10
N GLY A 42 5.77 -1.68 5.83
CA GLY A 42 5.79 -0.99 4.54
C GLY A 42 6.11 -1.89 3.34
N GLY A 43 6.73 -3.05 3.55
CA GLY A 43 6.94 -4.03 2.49
C GLY A 43 5.61 -4.64 2.03
N ILE A 44 4.75 -5.02 2.97
CA ILE A 44 3.41 -5.55 2.67
C ILE A 44 2.53 -4.50 1.99
N TRP A 45 2.48 -3.28 2.53
CA TRP A 45 1.72 -2.19 1.91
C TRP A 45 2.24 -1.85 0.51
N GLY A 46 3.57 -1.77 0.34
CA GLY A 46 4.20 -1.51 -0.94
C GLY A 46 3.90 -2.58 -1.98
N ALA A 47 3.96 -3.86 -1.61
CA ALA A 47 3.63 -4.97 -2.50
C ALA A 47 2.17 -4.90 -2.97
N LEU A 48 1.23 -4.66 -2.05
CA LEU A 48 -0.19 -4.59 -2.37
C LEU A 48 -0.53 -3.36 -3.24
N LEU A 49 0.03 -2.19 -2.92
CA LEU A 49 -0.12 -0.97 -3.73
C LEU A 49 0.49 -1.10 -5.12
N GLY A 50 1.65 -1.74 -5.22
CA GLY A 50 2.29 -2.06 -6.49
C GLY A 50 1.41 -2.97 -7.36
N ALA A 51 0.82 -4.01 -6.76
CA ALA A 51 -0.11 -4.90 -7.44
C ALA A 51 -1.36 -4.15 -7.95
N CYS A 52 -1.96 -3.27 -7.13
CA CYS A 52 -3.09 -2.44 -7.58
C CYS A 52 -2.73 -1.57 -8.80
N LYS A 53 -1.51 -1.05 -8.85
CA LYS A 53 -1.03 -0.26 -9.99
C LYS A 53 -0.80 -1.11 -11.24
N ILE A 54 -0.29 -2.34 -11.09
CA ILE A 54 -0.07 -3.26 -12.22
C ILE A 54 -1.39 -3.71 -12.86
N HIS A 55 -2.43 -3.89 -12.05
CA HIS A 55 -3.73 -4.36 -12.50
C HIS A 55 -4.76 -3.23 -12.77
N ASP A 56 -4.32 -1.96 -12.75
CA ASP A 56 -5.16 -0.77 -12.91
C ASP A 56 -6.38 -0.69 -11.96
N ASP A 57 -6.34 -1.39 -10.83
CA ASP A 57 -7.38 -1.32 -9.80
C ASP A 57 -7.07 -0.20 -8.81
N PHE A 58 -7.22 1.03 -9.31
CA PHE A 58 -6.97 2.24 -8.53
C PHE A 58 -7.98 2.45 -7.39
N ILE A 59 -9.19 1.86 -7.48
CA ILE A 59 -10.21 2.01 -6.44
C ILE A 59 -9.81 1.23 -5.19
N THR A 60 -9.42 -0.03 -5.35
CA THR A 60 -8.87 -0.85 -4.26
C THR A 60 -7.57 -0.22 -3.77
N GLY A 61 -6.69 0.21 -4.69
CA GLY A 61 -5.44 0.89 -4.36
C GLY A 61 -5.62 2.13 -3.47
N ILE A 62 -6.60 3.00 -3.75
CA ILE A 62 -6.90 4.19 -2.93
C ILE A 62 -7.32 3.78 -1.50
N ARG A 63 -8.11 2.72 -1.36
CA ARG A 63 -8.54 2.21 -0.05
C ARG A 63 -7.34 1.71 0.75
N ILE A 64 -6.47 0.92 0.12
CA ILE A 64 -5.23 0.42 0.71
C ILE A 64 -4.29 1.56 1.09
N ALA A 65 -4.06 2.53 0.21
CA ALA A 65 -3.16 3.65 0.46
C ALA A 65 -3.62 4.49 1.67
N LYS A 66 -4.92 4.72 1.81
CA LYS A 66 -5.49 5.39 3.00
C LYS A 66 -5.27 4.60 4.28
N GLN A 67 -5.34 3.26 4.22
CA GLN A 67 -5.07 2.42 5.37
C GLN A 67 -3.58 2.44 5.73
N ALA A 68 -2.70 2.35 4.73
CA ALA A 68 -1.25 2.44 4.90
C ALA A 68 -0.84 3.77 5.55
N ILE A 69 -1.43 4.89 5.12
CA ILE A 69 -1.22 6.23 5.72
C ILE A 69 -1.67 6.25 7.19
N LYS A 70 -2.79 5.61 7.54
CA LYS A 70 -3.22 5.55 8.95
C LYS A 70 -2.24 4.75 9.82
N THR A 71 -1.60 3.74 9.25
CA THR A 71 -0.63 2.90 9.96
C THR A 71 0.73 3.57 10.11
N ASP A 72 1.24 4.20 9.05
CA ASP A 72 2.49 4.96 9.07
C ASP A 72 2.30 6.30 8.33
N PRO A 73 1.82 7.34 9.04
CA PRO A 73 1.56 8.65 8.46
C PRO A 73 2.82 9.39 8.01
N LYS A 74 4.02 8.94 8.38
CA LYS A 74 5.27 9.63 8.04
C LYS A 74 5.88 9.17 6.72
N ASN A 75 5.31 8.13 6.11
CA ASN A 75 5.78 7.56 4.87
C ASN A 75 5.28 8.40 3.68
N ASP A 76 6.20 9.15 3.06
CA ASP A 76 5.95 9.98 1.88
C ASP A 76 5.42 9.18 0.68
N GLY A 77 5.91 7.95 0.52
CA GLY A 77 5.53 7.05 -0.56
C GLY A 77 4.03 6.81 -0.66
N TYR A 78 3.32 6.66 0.47
CA TYR A 78 1.89 6.39 0.45
C TYR A 78 1.06 7.58 -0.02
N TYR A 79 1.43 8.81 0.35
CA TYR A 79 0.75 10.02 -0.12
C TYR A 79 0.97 10.23 -1.62
N ILE A 80 2.18 9.94 -2.10
CA ILE A 80 2.52 10.01 -3.52
C ILE A 80 1.70 9.00 -4.32
N VAL A 81 1.63 7.75 -3.86
CA VAL A 81 0.83 6.71 -4.51
C VAL A 81 -0.66 7.05 -4.48
N LEU A 82 -1.18 7.55 -3.35
CA LEU A 82 -2.57 7.99 -3.24
C LEU A 82 -2.91 9.11 -4.24
N SER A 83 -2.03 10.11 -4.37
CA SER A 83 -2.16 11.18 -5.35
C SER A 83 -2.17 10.65 -6.79
N ASP A 84 -1.22 9.77 -7.13
CA ASP A 84 -1.09 9.16 -8.45
C ASP A 84 -2.34 8.34 -8.84
N MET A 85 -2.87 7.55 -7.91
CA MET A 85 -4.09 6.76 -8.12
C MET A 85 -5.32 7.66 -8.32
N TYR A 86 -5.45 8.74 -7.55
CA TYR A 86 -6.54 9.71 -7.76
C TYR A 86 -6.44 10.41 -9.12
N SER A 87 -5.24 10.79 -9.55
CA SER A 87 -5.00 11.35 -10.88
C SER A 87 -5.37 10.36 -11.99
N SER A 88 -5.05 9.08 -11.81
CA SER A 88 -5.33 8.02 -12.79
C SER A 88 -6.83 7.82 -13.05
N ILE A 89 -7.69 8.12 -12.06
CA ILE A 89 -9.16 8.07 -12.20
C ILE A 89 -9.79 9.46 -12.44
N GLY A 90 -8.98 10.47 -12.81
CA GLY A 90 -9.46 11.83 -13.13
C GLY A 90 -9.92 12.66 -11.93
N LYS A 91 -9.64 12.22 -10.69
CA LYS A 91 -10.00 12.93 -9.46
C LYS A 91 -8.90 13.90 -9.04
N TRP A 92 -8.63 14.90 -9.87
CA TRP A 92 -7.55 15.88 -9.68
C TRP A 92 -7.60 16.60 -8.34
N LYS A 93 -8.79 16.99 -7.88
CA LYS A 93 -8.97 17.65 -6.58
C LYS A 93 -8.55 16.76 -5.40
N GLU A 94 -8.83 15.47 -5.45
CA GLU A 94 -8.42 14.54 -4.39
C GLU A 94 -6.92 14.23 -4.47
N SER A 95 -6.35 14.23 -5.68
CA SER A 95 -4.91 14.12 -5.89
C SER A 95 -4.16 15.29 -5.27
N GLU A 96 -4.66 16.52 -5.45
CA GLU A 96 -4.09 17.71 -4.83
C GLU A 96 -4.21 17.65 -3.31
N ARG A 97 -5.37 17.28 -2.76
CA ARG A 97 -5.55 17.09 -1.31
C ARG A 97 -4.56 16.10 -0.71
N ALA A 98 -4.28 14.99 -1.39
CA ALA A 98 -3.29 14.03 -0.91
C ALA A 98 -1.89 14.66 -0.79
N ARG A 99 -1.53 15.59 -1.69
CA ARG A 99 -0.27 16.36 -1.62
C ARG A 99 -0.31 17.46 -0.57
N GLU A 100 -1.45 18.10 -0.36
CA GLU A 100 -1.64 19.07 0.72
C GLU A 100 -1.46 18.40 2.08
N MET A 101 -2.11 17.26 2.31
CA MET A 101 -1.94 16.47 3.55
C MET A 101 -0.48 16.11 3.80
N MET A 102 0.27 15.77 2.75
CA MET A 102 1.70 15.48 2.84
C MET A 102 2.50 16.71 3.32
N LYS A 103 2.22 17.89 2.76
CA LYS A 103 2.85 19.16 3.17
C LYS A 103 2.48 19.56 4.60
N GLU A 104 1.21 19.41 4.99
CA GLU A 104 0.72 19.73 6.35
C GLU A 104 1.43 18.89 7.42
N GLN A 105 1.78 17.64 7.10
CA GLN A 105 2.55 16.77 7.98
C GLN A 105 4.07 17.06 7.96
N GLY A 106 4.51 18.07 7.21
CA GLY A 106 5.92 18.40 7.02
C GLY A 106 6.69 17.32 6.27
N ILE A 107 6.00 16.49 5.49
CA ILE A 107 6.60 15.39 4.75
C ILE A 107 7.01 15.94 3.39
N GLU A 108 8.31 15.95 3.13
CA GLU A 108 8.83 16.21 1.80
C GLU A 108 9.05 14.90 1.06
N LYS A 109 8.94 14.93 -0.27
CA LYS A 109 9.27 13.77 -1.09
C LYS A 109 10.75 13.47 -0.88
N THR A 110 11.07 12.31 -0.33
CA THR A 110 12.44 11.84 -0.21
C THR A 110 13.00 11.76 -1.62
N THR A 111 14.00 12.59 -1.90
CA THR A 111 14.75 12.48 -3.15
C THR A 111 15.50 11.15 -3.09
N GLY A 112 15.45 10.38 -4.18
CA GLY A 112 16.25 9.15 -4.25
C GLY A 112 17.73 9.53 -4.35
N TRP A 113 18.56 9.00 -3.44
CA TRP A 113 20.01 9.13 -3.50
C TRP A 113 20.59 7.74 -3.66
N SER A 114 21.27 7.49 -4.78
CA SER A 114 22.13 6.34 -4.95
C SER A 114 23.57 6.79 -4.70
N PHE A 115 24.23 6.26 -3.67
CA PHE A 115 25.68 6.29 -3.62
C PHE A 115 26.20 5.36 -4.74
N VAL A 116 27.01 5.91 -5.64
CA VAL A 116 27.86 5.16 -6.58
C VAL A 116 29.27 5.16 -6.02
#